data_AF-A0A1Q5PAV4-F1
#
_entry.id   AF-A0A1Q5PAV4-F1
#
_cell.length_a   1.000
_cell.length_b   1.000
_cell.length_c   1.000
_cell.angle_alpha   90.00
_cell.angle_beta   90.00
_cell.angle_gamma   90.00
#
_symmetry.space_group_name_H-M   'P 1'
#
loop_
_entity.id
_entity.type
_entity.pdbx_description
1 polymer ?
#
loop_
_entity_poly.entity_id
_entity_poly.type
_entity_poly.pdbx_seq_one_letter_code
_entity_poly.pdbx_strand_id
1 'polypeptide(L)' 'MTQFMTIVNPDVITTTCGRVLDLSNTELVIERSNSLFSYNIHKLKSGEYIIAEKFYANPFNNRYILLNDEQIELLKNL' A
#
# COMPACT_ATOMS: atom_id res chain seq x y z
N MET A 1 33.53 -9.13 -4.79
CA MET A 1 32.38 -8.22 -5.00
C MET A 1 31.17 -8.87 -4.40
N THR A 2 30.84 -8.56 -3.15
CA THR A 2 29.64 -9.06 -2.48
C THR A 2 28.45 -8.22 -2.94
N GLN A 3 27.63 -8.81 -3.80
CA GLN A 3 26.38 -8.21 -4.25
C GLN A 3 25.43 -8.18 -3.05
N PHE A 4 25.15 -6.98 -2.51
CA PHE A 4 24.10 -6.79 -1.54
C PHE A 4 22.76 -7.03 -2.25
N MET A 5 22.24 -8.24 -2.17
CA MET A 5 20.86 -8.52 -2.51
C MET A 5 20.02 -7.87 -1.40
N THR A 6 19.54 -6.66 -1.66
CA THR A 6 18.54 -6.03 -0.79
C THR A 6 17.36 -6.98 -0.75
N ILE A 7 17.17 -7.68 0.38
CA ILE A 7 15.94 -8.40 0.65
C ILE A 7 14.88 -7.32 0.76
N VAL A 8 14.27 -6.94 -0.36
CA VAL A 8 13.05 -6.14 -0.38
C VAL A 8 11.99 -7.05 0.17
N ASN A 9 11.76 -6.95 1.48
CA ASN A 9 10.56 -7.51 2.08
C ASN A 9 9.38 -6.92 1.28
N PRO A 10 8.59 -7.73 0.54
CA PRO A 10 7.65 -7.23 -0.47
C PRO A 10 6.54 -6.34 0.13
N ASP A 11 6.46 -6.31 1.45
CA ASP A 11 5.54 -5.53 2.25
C ASP A 11 6.12 -4.20 2.75
N VAL A 12 7.43 -3.97 2.60
CA VAL A 12 8.04 -2.67 2.90
C VAL A 12 7.89 -1.77 1.69
N ILE A 13 7.09 -0.72 1.86
CA ILE A 13 6.71 0.20 0.79
C ILE A 13 7.19 1.61 1.15
N THR A 14 7.30 2.45 0.12
CA THR A 14 7.50 3.89 0.32
C THR A 14 6.28 4.61 -0.20
N THR A 15 5.66 5.42 0.65
CA THR A 15 4.51 6.23 0.26
C THR A 15 4.90 7.28 -0.76
N THR A 16 3.93 7.81 -1.49
CA THR A 16 4.15 8.94 -2.41
C THR A 16 4.72 10.18 -1.72
N CYS A 17 4.58 10.33 -0.41
CA CYS A 17 5.20 11.39 0.39
C CYS A 17 6.56 11.02 1.01
N GLY A 18 7.14 9.86 0.66
CA GLY A 18 8.50 9.46 1.08
C GLY A 18 8.58 8.72 2.42
N ARG A 19 7.45 8.37 3.05
CA ARG A 19 7.43 7.61 4.30
C ARG A 19 7.59 6.12 4.01
N VAL A 20 8.51 5.46 4.71
CA VAL A 20 8.69 4.01 4.63
C VAL A 20 7.75 3.32 5.62
N LEU A 21 7.00 2.34 5.15
CA LEU A 21 6.03 1.60 5.95
C LEU A 21 6.14 0.10 5.69
N ASP A 22 5.84 -0.70 6.71
CA ASP A 22 5.75 -2.15 6.61
C ASP A 22 4.27 -2.57 6.65
N LEU A 23 3.81 -3.19 5.56
CA LEU A 23 2.45 -3.69 5.41
C LEU A 23 2.23 -5.09 6.00
N SER A 24 3.28 -5.84 6.38
CA SER A 24 3.16 -7.25 6.80
C SER A 24 2.27 -7.43 8.03
N ASN A 25 2.14 -6.39 8.85
CA ASN A 25 1.40 -6.41 10.11
C ASN A 25 0.17 -5.48 10.11
N THR A 26 -0.39 -5.21 8.93
CA THR A 26 -1.54 -4.31 8.74
C THR A 26 -2.83 -5.10 8.57
N GLU A 27 -3.95 -4.48 8.91
CA GLU A 27 -5.27 -5.06 8.71
C GLU A 27 -5.76 -4.69 7.30
N LEU A 28 -6.13 -5.69 6.49
CA LEU A 28 -6.74 -5.46 5.18
C LEU A 28 -8.23 -5.12 5.36
N VAL A 29 -8.60 -3.89 5.02
CA VAL A 29 -9.96 -3.35 5.21
C VAL A 29 -10.80 -3.53 3.96
N ILE A 30 -10.21 -3.23 2.80
CA ILE A 30 -10.85 -3.37 1.49
C ILE A 30 -9.89 -4.08 0.55
N GLU A 31 -10.43 -5.04 -0.19
CA GLU A 31 -9.73 -5.74 -1.26
C GLU A 31 -10.55 -5.64 -2.55
N ARG A 32 -9.97 -5.01 -3.57
CA ARG A 32 -10.55 -4.93 -4.91
C ARG A 32 -9.46 -5.25 -5.92
N SER A 33 -9.78 -6.06 -6.92
CA SER A 33 -8.85 -6.38 -8.01
C SER A 33 -9.59 -6.55 -9.31
N ASN A 34 -8.90 -6.27 -10.42
CA ASN A 34 -9.29 -6.66 -11.76
C ASN A 34 -8.11 -7.32 -12.49
N SER A 35 -8.18 -7.45 -13.81
CA SER A 35 -7.13 -8.08 -14.62
C SER A 35 -5.84 -7.24 -14.76
N LEU A 36 -5.88 -5.94 -14.46
CA LEU A 36 -4.79 -5.00 -14.70
C LEU A 36 -4.10 -4.55 -13.39
N PHE A 37 -4.87 -4.40 -12.32
CA PHE A 37 -4.37 -3.92 -11.03
C PHE A 37 -5.24 -4.37 -9.84
N SER A 38 -4.67 -4.26 -8.64
CA SER A 38 -5.39 -4.31 -7.37
C SER A 38 -5.41 -2.94 -6.69
N TYR A 39 -6.49 -2.67 -5.97
CA TYR A 39 -6.70 -1.52 -5.10
C TYR A 39 -7.09 -2.05 -3.73
N ASN A 40 -6.15 -2.00 -2.79
CA ASN A 40 -6.34 -2.51 -1.43
C ASN A 40 -6.20 -1.38 -0.42
N ILE A 41 -6.99 -1.40 0.64
CA ILE A 41 -6.86 -0.47 1.76
C ILE A 41 -6.40 -1.22 2.99
N HIS A 42 -5.28 -0.78 3.55
CA HIS A 42 -4.72 -1.32 4.79
C HIS A 42 -4.86 -0.31 5.92
N LYS A 43 -5.23 -0.78 7.10
CA LYS A 43 -5.17 -0.02 8.35
C LYS A 43 -3.86 -0.32 9.06
N LEU A 44 -3.08 0.73 9.31
CA LEU A 44 -1.82 0.67 10.03
C LEU A 44 -2.08 0.55 11.53
N LYS A 45 -1.09 0.03 12.28
CA LYS A 45 -1.15 -0.02 13.75
C LYS A 45 -1.25 1.36 14.40
N SER A 46 -0.78 2.41 13.71
CA SER A 46 -0.97 3.80 14.13
C SER A 46 -2.42 4.28 14.05
N GLY A 47 -3.31 3.52 13.40
CA GLY A 47 -4.69 3.91 13.12
C GLY A 47 -4.88 4.57 11.75
N GLU A 48 -3.79 5.01 11.11
CA GLU A 48 -3.79 5.59 9.76
C GLU A 48 -4.18 4.54 8.71
N TYR A 49 -4.69 5.00 7.57
CA TYR A 49 -5.03 4.12 6.45
C TYR A 49 -4.12 4.39 5.25
N ILE A 50 -3.89 3.35 4.46
CA ILE A 50 -3.11 3.45 3.24
C ILE A 50 -3.78 2.69 2.10
N ILE A 51 -3.84 3.34 0.94
CA ILE A 51 -4.18 2.68 -0.31
C ILE A 51 -2.91 2.07 -0.89
N ALA A 52 -2.95 0.78 -1.20
CA ALA A 52 -1.97 0.08 -1.99
C ALA A 52 -2.56 -0.24 -3.37
N GLU A 53 -2.18 0.54 -4.37
CA GLU A 53 -2.45 0.25 -5.78
C GLU A 53 -1.28 -0.54 -6.35
N LYS A 54 -1.52 -1.79 -6.74
CA LYS A 54 -0.50 -2.65 -7.33
C LYS A 54 -0.84 -2.94 -8.79
N PHE A 55 0.07 -2.57 -9.69
CA PHE A 55 -0.08 -2.80 -11.13
C PHE A 55 0.65 -4.09 -11.53
N TYR A 56 -0.08 -5.06 -12.04
CA TYR A 56 0.49 -6.39 -12.34
C TYR A 56 1.49 -6.37 -13.50
N ALA A 57 1.32 -5.44 -14.44
CA ALA A 57 2.22 -5.29 -15.57
C ALA A 57 3.60 -4.71 -15.17
N ASN A 58 3.65 -3.84 -14.16
CA ASN A 58 4.89 -3.20 -13.73
C ASN A 58 4.82 -2.70 -12.28
N PRO A 59 5.62 -3.25 -11.35
CA PRO A 59 5.63 -2.84 -9.96
C PRO A 59 6.14 -1.41 -9.72
N PHE A 60 6.89 -0.81 -10.65
CA PHE A 60 7.34 0.58 -10.55
C PHE A 60 6.17 1.58 -10.63
N ASN A 61 5.02 1.15 -11.13
CA ASN A 61 3.82 1.97 -11.17
C ASN A 61 2.99 1.85 -9.89
N ASN A 62 3.38 1.01 -8.94
CA ASN A 62 2.64 0.86 -7.69
C ASN A 62 2.59 2.20 -6.95
N ARG A 63 1.41 2.51 -6.40
CA ARG A 63 1.18 3.73 -5.64
C ARG A 63 0.74 3.39 -4.23
N TYR A 64 1.32 4.11 -3.29
CA TYR A 64 1.06 3.94 -1.88
C TYR A 64 0.68 5.29 -1.28
N ILE A 65 -0.61 5.47 -0.97
CA ILE A 65 -1.19 6.77 -0.65
C ILE A 65 -1.72 6.73 0.77
N LEU A 66 -1.17 7.57 1.65
CA LEU A 66 -1.70 7.76 3.00
C LEU A 66 -3.02 8.51 2.94
N LEU A 67 -3.98 8.01 3.73
CA LEU A 67 -5.30 8.60 3.88
C LEU A 67 -5.45 9.21 5.26
N ASN A 68 -6.15 10.34 5.32
CA ASN A 68 -6.64 10.91 6.56
C ASN A 68 -8.06 10.40 6.90
N ASP A 69 -8.55 10.79 8.08
CA ASP A 69 -9.84 10.34 8.60
C ASP A 69 -11.04 10.80 7.74
N GLU A 70 -10.95 11.95 7.08
CA GLU A 70 -12.02 12.43 6.20
C GLU A 70 -12.11 11.60 4.91
N GLN A 71 -10.95 11.23 4.35
CA GLN A 71 -10.87 10.45 3.11
C GLN A 71 -11.36 9.01 3.29
N ILE A 72 -11.06 8.38 4.44
CA ILE A 72 -11.52 7.00 4.70
C ILE A 72 -13.05 6.95 4.86
N GLU A 73 -13.66 7.96 5.51
CA GLU A 73 -15.11 8.03 5.66
C GLU A 73 -15.81 8.23 4.31
N LEU A 74 -15.22 9.01 3.40
CA LEU A 74 -15.74 9.15 2.03
C LEU A 74 -15.71 7.80 1.28
N LEU A 75 -14.61 7.04 1.41
CA LEU A 75 -14.41 5.77 0.72
C LEU A 75 -15.32 4.64 1.22
N LYS A 76 -15.74 4.66 2.49
CA LYS A 76 -16.70 3.68 3.04
C LYS A 76 -18.10 3.80 2.42
N ASN A 77 -18.43 4.96 1.86
CA ASN A 77 -19.74 5.26 1.29
C ASN A 77 -19.82 5.07 -0.23
N LEU A 78 -18.74 4.60 -0.87
CA LEU A 78 -18.64 4.28 -2.29
C LEU A 78 -18.76 2.76 -2.51
#